data_AF-A0A924UGL4-F1
#
_entry.id   AF-A0A924UGL4-F1
#
_cell.length_a   1.000
_cell.length_b   1.000
_cell.length_c   1.000
_cell.angle_alpha   90.00
_cell.angle_beta   90.00
_cell.angle_gamma   90.00
#
_symmetry.space_group_name_H-M   'P 1'
#
loop_
_entity.id
_entity.type
_entity.pdbx_description
1 polymer ?
#
loop_
_entity_poly.entity_id
_entity_poly.type
_entity_poly.pdbx_seq_one_letter_code
_entity_poly.pdbx_strand_id
1 'polypeptide(L)'
;MTKNVLSKSLAVILILLSVPLAAQTVEDYNKALIENGVAWKAGSSTYYPSFYTGFAPRVEDPNKIHFHLSRGNQLRLTTPLDENTVLTYLYGMKSREVLFDMAVNEKLIKLEQQNQLGLFKSVLNSPAYSITHLIGQNNSGAVSKEEFYKQSLNLIEKLNPGRIFSIRLNLTNYISRWKTQVEEAQAVGSLADYATKNPEKAITLINDLLPGRVNAFNLTSELKAKLNEVGQAVSSPEAFVTKSVELLQLATQNRYSFKVLRNGQLLPSLYKDGSGQIILEYPELTAIYPNGSVKDYTKDRDGNQIPIIREPGVMNFVARSYHDVDHIRSEPFYGFIPKMDYTDTGNGIHNPAVRTYLKSAIYKNLFQILNIPTNNDTLWVVSRGGVSHGCTRMSAGHVLEVRSIFPSANSNMKKLTYFGNASQDYDVFDINGDGRPEVMGVKYFLAYAIASDSGAGYREGAGMIAQSFDRDKFYAFLYGQNQFRIENGKYIFINPYVSQFIKSKLSDQRGKPFSVRMMGEFELYEQNYEKDKMQFYSMSSSETSSLGGSSDMASSGKQLVRIFGR
;
A
#
# COMPACT_ATOMS: atom_id res chain seq x y z
N MET A 1 51.15 -30.79 55.21
CA MET A 1 50.96 -31.17 53.79
C MET A 1 49.57 -31.78 53.63
N THR A 2 48.71 -31.15 52.82
CA THR A 2 47.67 -31.73 51.92
C THR A 2 46.78 -32.88 52.43
N LYS A 3 45.45 -32.92 52.25
CA LYS A 3 44.54 -32.25 51.29
C LYS A 3 43.09 -32.50 51.74
N ASN A 4 42.24 -31.48 51.57
CA ASN A 4 40.78 -31.53 51.67
C ASN A 4 40.16 -32.48 50.63
N VAL A 5 39.14 -33.24 51.05
CA VAL A 5 38.18 -33.92 50.17
C VAL A 5 36.91 -33.07 50.14
N LEU A 6 36.67 -32.41 49.01
CA LEU A 6 35.49 -31.59 48.74
C LEU A 6 34.33 -32.45 48.21
N SER A 7 33.15 -32.02 48.63
CA SER A 7 31.80 -32.43 48.21
C SER A 7 31.58 -32.54 46.71
N LYS A 8 30.92 -33.61 46.26
CA LYS A 8 30.27 -33.69 44.95
C LYS A 8 28.83 -33.19 45.06
N SER A 9 28.59 -31.94 44.67
CA SER A 9 27.26 -31.45 44.32
C SER A 9 27.04 -31.68 42.83
N LEU A 10 26.04 -32.49 42.50
CA LEU A 10 25.62 -32.78 41.13
C LEU A 10 24.80 -31.58 40.63
N ALA A 11 25.44 -30.66 39.92
CA ALA A 11 24.75 -29.59 39.21
C ALA A 11 24.14 -30.17 37.92
N VAL A 12 22.83 -30.43 37.95
CA VAL A 12 22.04 -30.69 36.74
C VAL A 12 21.89 -29.35 36.02
N ILE A 13 22.72 -29.11 35.01
CA ILE A 13 22.54 -28.01 34.07
C ILE A 13 21.39 -28.41 33.14
N LEU A 14 20.18 -27.94 33.45
CA LEU A 14 19.07 -27.93 32.51
C LEU A 14 19.39 -26.86 31.45
N ILE A 15 20.02 -27.26 30.35
CA ILE A 15 20.02 -26.43 29.14
C ILE A 15 18.60 -26.51 28.59
N LEU A 16 17.75 -25.55 28.98
CA LEU A 16 16.57 -25.20 28.22
C LEU A 16 17.07 -24.74 26.84
N LEU A 17 17.19 -25.68 25.91
CA LEU A 17 17.12 -25.37 24.49
C LEU A 17 15.76 -24.70 24.29
N SER A 18 15.75 -23.37 24.31
CA SER A 18 14.59 -22.59 23.89
C SER A 18 14.36 -22.91 22.42
N VAL A 19 13.58 -23.95 22.16
CA VAL A 19 12.90 -24.10 20.87
C VAL A 19 12.18 -22.77 20.69
N PRO A 20 12.47 -21.97 19.65
CA PRO A 20 11.77 -20.72 19.45
C PRO A 20 10.28 -21.06 19.43
N LEU A 21 9.50 -20.52 20.37
CA LEU A 21 8.06 -20.69 20.38
C LEU A 21 7.58 -20.35 18.97
N ALA A 22 6.92 -21.31 18.31
CA ALA A 22 6.32 -21.05 17.00
C ALA A 22 5.40 -19.83 17.15
N ALA A 23 5.55 -18.83 16.27
CA ALA A 23 4.81 -17.58 16.36
C ALA A 23 3.30 -17.87 16.50
N GLN A 24 2.70 -17.42 17.61
CA GLN A 24 1.27 -17.62 17.88
C GLN A 24 0.44 -16.41 17.44
N THR A 25 1.09 -15.25 17.30
CA THR A 25 0.47 -13.97 16.96
C THR A 25 1.19 -13.28 15.79
N VAL A 26 0.53 -12.31 15.14
CA VAL A 26 1.16 -11.46 14.12
C VAL A 26 2.26 -10.59 14.72
N GLU A 27 2.14 -10.23 15.99
CA GLU A 27 3.19 -9.55 16.74
C GLU A 27 4.44 -10.44 16.87
N ASP A 28 4.28 -11.73 17.18
CA ASP A 28 5.40 -12.68 17.22
C ASP A 28 6.03 -12.88 15.84
N TYR A 29 5.18 -12.99 14.80
CA TYR A 29 5.62 -13.04 13.40
C TYR A 29 6.49 -11.83 13.07
N ASN A 30 5.99 -10.61 13.35
CA ASN A 30 6.68 -9.36 13.04
C ASN A 30 7.97 -9.17 13.88
N LYS A 31 8.02 -9.67 15.11
CA LYS A 31 9.24 -9.65 15.94
C LYS A 31 10.34 -10.55 15.37
N ALA A 32 9.97 -11.64 14.71
CA ALA A 32 10.92 -12.55 14.07
C ALA A 32 11.48 -12.01 12.73
N LEU A 33 10.87 -10.96 12.17
CA LEU A 33 11.32 -10.33 10.93
C LEU A 33 12.37 -9.24 11.18
N ILE A 34 13.25 -9.05 10.19
CA ILE A 34 14.15 -7.90 10.16
C ILE A 34 13.37 -6.60 10.07
N GLU A 35 13.94 -5.50 10.58
CA GLU A 35 13.19 -4.25 10.74
C GLU A 35 12.82 -3.63 9.39
N ASN A 36 13.75 -3.61 8.43
CA ASN A 36 13.56 -3.00 7.11
C ASN A 36 14.10 -3.90 6.00
N GLY A 37 13.31 -4.09 4.95
CA GLY A 37 13.68 -4.85 3.75
C GLY A 37 13.83 -6.36 3.98
N VAL A 38 14.67 -7.00 3.17
CA VAL A 38 14.99 -8.43 3.27
C VAL A 38 16.49 -8.69 3.17
N ALA A 39 16.99 -9.60 4.00
CA ALA A 39 18.40 -9.98 4.04
C ALA A 39 18.58 -11.49 3.83
N TRP A 40 19.70 -11.86 3.22
CA TRP A 40 20.08 -13.25 2.99
C TRP A 40 21.60 -13.41 2.96
N LYS A 41 22.04 -14.65 3.10
CA LYS A 41 23.41 -15.05 2.82
C LYS A 41 23.55 -15.30 1.32
N ALA A 42 24.39 -14.52 0.64
CA ALA A 42 24.68 -14.74 -0.77
C ALA A 42 25.25 -16.16 -0.98
N GLY A 43 24.60 -16.92 -1.86
CA GLY A 43 25.03 -18.26 -2.29
C GLY A 43 25.53 -18.24 -3.73
N SER A 44 25.28 -19.33 -4.47
CA SER A 44 25.55 -19.39 -5.93
C SER A 44 24.61 -18.50 -6.75
N SER A 45 23.39 -18.23 -6.25
CA SER A 45 22.52 -17.20 -6.80
C SER A 45 22.61 -15.92 -5.97
N THR A 46 22.66 -14.78 -6.68
CA THR A 46 22.67 -13.46 -6.07
C THR A 46 21.28 -12.98 -5.65
N TYR A 47 20.20 -13.60 -6.17
CA TYR A 47 18.80 -13.23 -5.92
C TYR A 47 17.89 -14.47 -5.98
N TYR A 48 16.86 -14.50 -5.14
CA TYR A 48 15.93 -15.61 -5.06
C TYR A 48 14.52 -15.20 -5.53
N PRO A 49 13.82 -16.06 -6.28
CA PRO A 49 12.36 -16.01 -6.37
C PRO A 49 11.71 -16.00 -4.99
N SER A 50 10.50 -15.43 -4.92
CA SER A 50 9.77 -15.30 -3.66
C SER A 50 8.26 -15.17 -3.82
N PHE A 51 7.54 -15.42 -2.72
CA PHE A 51 6.09 -15.22 -2.63
C PHE A 51 5.70 -14.54 -1.31
N TYR A 52 4.52 -13.92 -1.30
CA TYR A 52 3.99 -13.18 -0.14
C TYR A 52 3.54 -14.12 0.97
N THR A 53 3.97 -13.85 2.21
CA THR A 53 3.59 -14.61 3.41
C THR A 53 2.94 -13.72 4.48
N GLY A 54 2.26 -12.66 4.06
CA GLY A 54 1.53 -11.77 4.95
C GLY A 54 0.01 -11.90 4.89
N PHE A 55 -0.67 -10.97 5.56
CA PHE A 55 -2.08 -11.08 5.92
C PHE A 55 -2.97 -10.00 5.31
N ALA A 56 -2.49 -9.28 4.29
CA ALA A 56 -3.29 -8.28 3.60
C ALA A 56 -4.50 -8.91 2.89
N PRO A 57 -5.69 -8.28 2.92
CA PRO A 57 -6.87 -8.75 2.21
C PRO A 57 -6.75 -8.51 0.70
N ARG A 58 -7.35 -9.40 -0.11
CA ARG A 58 -7.50 -9.21 -1.56
C ARG A 58 -8.81 -8.50 -1.86
N VAL A 59 -8.77 -7.51 -2.75
CA VAL A 59 -9.92 -6.74 -3.21
C VAL A 59 -10.05 -6.91 -4.71
N GLU A 60 -11.13 -7.58 -5.14
CA GLU A 60 -11.34 -7.94 -6.56
C GLU A 60 -11.94 -6.82 -7.40
N ASP A 61 -12.60 -5.85 -6.75
CA ASP A 61 -13.18 -4.68 -7.42
C ASP A 61 -12.13 -3.57 -7.54
N PRO A 62 -11.62 -3.27 -8.75
CA PRO A 62 -10.59 -2.26 -8.94
C PRO A 62 -11.06 -0.84 -8.60
N ASN A 63 -12.37 -0.54 -8.64
CA ASN A 63 -12.87 0.78 -8.27
C ASN A 63 -12.74 1.07 -6.75
N LYS A 64 -12.53 0.03 -5.95
CA LYS A 64 -12.33 0.13 -4.49
C LYS A 64 -10.87 0.28 -4.09
N ILE A 65 -9.92 0.28 -5.01
CA ILE A 65 -8.50 0.39 -4.69
C ILE A 65 -7.98 1.73 -5.19
N HIS A 66 -7.50 2.57 -4.27
CA HIS A 66 -6.86 3.84 -4.60
C HIS A 66 -5.39 3.77 -4.27
N PHE A 67 -4.57 4.27 -5.18
CA PHE A 67 -3.12 4.11 -5.11
C PHE A 67 -2.44 5.44 -5.46
N HIS A 68 -2.00 6.16 -4.43
CA HIS A 68 -1.52 7.53 -4.52
C HIS A 68 -0.02 7.61 -4.20
N LEU A 69 0.77 8.12 -5.15
CA LEU A 69 2.18 8.46 -4.94
C LEU A 69 2.30 9.96 -4.68
N SER A 70 3.08 10.37 -3.68
CA SER A 70 3.13 11.78 -3.25
C SER A 70 4.48 12.24 -2.68
N ARG A 71 4.60 13.56 -2.48
CA ARG A 71 5.79 14.21 -1.90
C ARG A 71 6.16 13.59 -0.57
N GLY A 72 7.45 13.43 -0.33
CA GLY A 72 8.00 12.68 0.78
C GLY A 72 8.41 11.27 0.40
N ASN A 73 8.23 10.87 -0.87
CA ASN A 73 8.57 9.54 -1.35
C ASN A 73 7.85 8.46 -0.51
N GLN A 74 6.52 8.61 -0.43
CA GLN A 74 5.61 7.59 0.06
C GLN A 74 4.47 7.34 -0.90
N LEU A 75 3.86 6.18 -0.72
CA LEU A 75 2.75 5.69 -1.48
C LEU A 75 1.64 5.25 -0.55
N ARG A 76 0.44 5.84 -0.69
CA ARG A 76 -0.75 5.42 0.05
C ARG A 76 -1.64 4.52 -0.80
N LEU A 77 -2.02 3.37 -0.24
CA LEU A 77 -3.05 2.48 -0.75
C LEU A 77 -4.24 2.54 0.21
N THR A 78 -5.44 2.87 -0.29
CA THR A 78 -6.69 2.78 0.49
C THR A 78 -7.70 1.91 -0.20
N THR A 79 -8.42 1.10 0.57
CA THR A 79 -9.49 0.26 0.04
C THR A 79 -10.63 0.02 1.04
N PRO A 80 -11.88 0.43 0.71
CA PRO A 80 -13.05 0.00 1.43
C PRO A 80 -13.20 -1.53 1.34
N LEU A 81 -13.32 -2.18 2.49
CA LEU A 81 -13.50 -3.62 2.59
C LEU A 81 -14.98 -3.94 2.46
N ASP A 82 -15.39 -4.35 1.27
CA ASP A 82 -16.77 -4.73 0.99
C ASP A 82 -17.14 -6.10 1.57
N GLU A 83 -18.43 -6.42 1.49
CA GLU A 83 -18.99 -7.69 1.95
C GLU A 83 -18.20 -8.90 1.44
N ASN A 84 -17.88 -8.92 0.14
CA ASN A 84 -17.16 -10.04 -0.47
C ASN A 84 -15.72 -10.15 0.06
N THR A 85 -15.01 -9.02 0.19
CA THR A 85 -13.64 -8.96 0.72
C THR A 85 -13.59 -9.54 2.13
N VAL A 86 -14.51 -9.12 3.00
CA VAL A 86 -14.57 -9.61 4.38
C VAL A 86 -14.92 -11.11 4.43
N LEU A 87 -15.92 -11.55 3.65
CA LEU A 87 -16.36 -12.96 3.66
C LEU A 87 -15.36 -13.93 3.02
N THR A 88 -14.52 -13.47 2.09
CA THR A 88 -13.56 -14.34 1.40
C THR A 88 -12.15 -14.30 1.99
N TYR A 89 -11.87 -13.34 2.88
CA TYR A 89 -10.55 -13.10 3.46
C TYR A 89 -9.88 -14.36 4.05
N LEU A 90 -10.57 -15.05 4.98
CA LEU A 90 -10.03 -16.23 5.66
C LEU A 90 -9.80 -17.39 4.69
N TYR A 91 -10.73 -17.59 3.74
CA TYR A 91 -10.59 -18.59 2.68
C TYR A 91 -9.37 -18.28 1.80
N GLY A 92 -9.17 -17.02 1.41
CA GLY A 92 -8.02 -16.60 0.62
C GLY A 92 -6.69 -16.88 1.31
N MET A 93 -6.59 -16.66 2.62
CA MET A 93 -5.39 -17.04 3.39
C MET A 93 -5.18 -18.56 3.42
N LYS A 94 -6.24 -19.35 3.65
CA LYS A 94 -6.14 -20.80 3.68
C LYS A 94 -5.75 -21.38 2.32
N SER A 95 -6.31 -20.86 1.23
CA SER A 95 -5.96 -21.27 -0.13
C SER A 95 -4.49 -20.99 -0.45
N ARG A 96 -3.93 -19.86 0.01
CA ARG A 96 -2.48 -19.57 -0.14
C ARG A 96 -1.62 -20.59 0.61
N GLU A 97 -1.97 -20.93 1.85
CA GLU A 97 -1.26 -21.98 2.61
C GLU A 97 -1.27 -23.31 1.85
N VAL A 98 -2.44 -23.75 1.38
CA VAL A 98 -2.59 -25.01 0.62
C VAL A 98 -1.76 -24.99 -0.66
N LEU A 99 -1.78 -23.88 -1.40
CA LEU A 99 -1.00 -23.71 -2.63
C LEU A 99 0.50 -23.79 -2.38
N PHE A 100 1.00 -23.14 -1.31
CA PHE A 100 2.42 -23.20 -0.95
C PHE A 100 2.83 -24.60 -0.51
N ASP A 101 2.01 -25.27 0.30
CA ASP A 101 2.27 -26.65 0.73
C ASP A 101 2.28 -27.60 -0.46
N MET A 102 1.34 -27.46 -1.40
CA MET A 102 1.34 -28.24 -2.65
C MET A 102 2.64 -28.03 -3.43
N ALA A 103 3.06 -26.78 -3.65
CA ALA A 103 4.27 -26.49 -4.40
C ALA A 103 5.55 -27.06 -3.74
N VAL A 104 5.61 -27.09 -2.41
CA VAL A 104 6.72 -27.70 -1.66
C VAL A 104 6.65 -29.22 -1.71
N ASN A 105 5.49 -29.82 -1.44
CA ASN A 105 5.31 -31.27 -1.37
C ASN A 105 5.49 -31.95 -2.73
N GLU A 106 5.02 -31.30 -3.80
CA GLU A 106 5.23 -31.75 -5.18
C GLU A 106 6.63 -31.41 -5.71
N LYS A 107 7.50 -30.80 -4.88
CA LYS A 107 8.88 -30.44 -5.22
C LYS A 107 8.97 -29.51 -6.43
N LEU A 108 7.96 -28.66 -6.65
CA LEU A 108 8.04 -27.56 -7.62
C LEU A 108 9.02 -26.50 -7.13
N ILE A 109 9.05 -26.28 -5.81
CA ILE A 109 9.97 -25.35 -5.16
C ILE A 109 10.67 -25.99 -3.97
N LYS A 110 11.85 -25.44 -3.63
CA LYS A 110 12.56 -25.68 -2.38
C LYS A 110 12.67 -24.37 -1.64
N LEU A 111 12.22 -24.33 -0.38
CA LEU A 111 12.34 -23.15 0.46
C LEU A 111 13.82 -22.84 0.71
N GLU A 112 14.20 -21.57 0.57
CA GLU A 112 15.56 -21.08 0.75
C GLU A 112 15.51 -19.89 1.68
N GLN A 113 16.42 -19.80 2.66
CA GLN A 113 16.58 -18.64 3.54
C GLN A 113 15.32 -18.21 4.32
N GLN A 114 15.49 -17.71 5.55
CA GLN A 114 14.36 -17.29 6.40
C GLN A 114 13.36 -18.45 6.68
N ASN A 115 12.38 -18.23 7.55
CA ASN A 115 11.32 -19.20 7.86
C ASN A 115 9.94 -18.54 7.83
N GLN A 116 9.72 -17.63 6.88
CA GLN A 116 8.51 -16.81 6.86
C GLN A 116 7.26 -17.64 6.53
N LEU A 117 7.36 -18.67 5.67
CA LEU A 117 6.23 -19.59 5.45
C LEU A 117 5.86 -20.36 6.73
N GLY A 118 6.85 -20.86 7.47
CA GLY A 118 6.60 -21.55 8.74
C GLY A 118 5.94 -20.65 9.79
N LEU A 119 6.39 -19.38 9.88
CA LEU A 119 5.77 -18.38 10.77
C LEU A 119 4.33 -18.07 10.33
N PHE A 120 4.08 -17.90 9.03
CA PHE A 120 2.75 -17.65 8.47
C PHE A 120 1.78 -18.79 8.82
N LYS A 121 2.21 -20.04 8.60
CA LYS A 121 1.44 -21.23 8.96
C LYS A 121 1.19 -21.33 10.47
N SER A 122 2.17 -20.95 11.29
CA SER A 122 2.01 -20.96 12.75
C SER A 122 0.93 -19.99 13.20
N VAL A 123 0.89 -18.79 12.61
CA VAL A 123 -0.19 -17.82 12.84
C VAL A 123 -1.54 -18.36 12.35
N LEU A 124 -1.61 -18.93 11.14
CA LEU A 124 -2.88 -19.44 10.61
C LEU A 124 -3.48 -20.58 11.44
N ASN A 125 -2.62 -21.45 11.98
CA ASN A 125 -3.03 -22.60 12.79
C ASN A 125 -3.06 -22.28 14.29
N SER A 126 -2.80 -21.03 14.68
CA SER A 126 -2.78 -20.60 16.08
C SER A 126 -4.20 -20.60 16.68
N PRO A 127 -4.38 -21.12 17.90
CA PRO A 127 -5.61 -20.97 18.66
C PRO A 127 -6.03 -19.50 18.86
N ALA A 128 -5.07 -18.56 18.85
CA ALA A 128 -5.34 -17.13 19.02
C ALA A 128 -6.25 -16.54 17.93
N TYR A 129 -6.24 -17.15 16.74
CA TYR A 129 -7.05 -16.72 15.60
C TYR A 129 -8.09 -17.76 15.16
N SER A 130 -7.88 -19.05 15.43
CA SER A 130 -8.84 -20.13 15.18
C SER A 130 -9.42 -20.14 13.74
N ILE A 131 -8.62 -19.75 12.75
CA ILE A 131 -9.07 -19.49 11.36
C ILE A 131 -9.71 -20.72 10.73
N THR A 132 -9.04 -21.87 10.80
CA THR A 132 -9.55 -23.13 10.22
C THR A 132 -10.86 -23.57 10.89
N HIS A 133 -11.00 -23.35 12.20
CA HIS A 133 -12.22 -23.68 12.93
C HIS A 133 -13.39 -22.81 12.47
N LEU A 134 -13.19 -21.49 12.35
CA LEU A 134 -14.21 -20.55 11.90
C LEU A 134 -14.66 -20.83 10.46
N ILE A 135 -13.72 -21.15 9.56
CA ILE A 135 -14.06 -21.61 8.20
C ILE A 135 -14.94 -22.87 8.25
N GLY A 136 -14.59 -23.84 9.10
CA GLY A 136 -15.36 -25.07 9.28
C GLY A 136 -16.78 -24.81 9.81
N GLN A 137 -16.93 -23.88 10.77
CA GLN A 137 -18.24 -23.47 11.27
C GLN A 137 -19.09 -22.81 10.18
N ASN A 138 -18.51 -21.97 9.34
CA ASN A 138 -19.24 -21.35 8.23
C ASN A 138 -19.66 -22.39 7.18
N ASN A 139 -18.76 -23.29 6.79
CA ASN A 139 -19.05 -24.36 5.82
C ASN A 139 -20.14 -25.33 6.30
N SER A 140 -20.24 -25.57 7.60
CA SER A 140 -21.27 -26.44 8.20
C SER A 140 -22.58 -25.72 8.52
N GLY A 141 -22.64 -24.39 8.33
CA GLY A 141 -23.79 -23.57 8.72
C GLY A 141 -23.95 -23.38 10.24
N ALA A 142 -22.92 -23.69 11.03
CA ALA A 142 -22.93 -23.54 12.50
C ALA A 142 -22.87 -22.06 12.95
N VAL A 143 -22.41 -21.16 12.08
CA VAL A 143 -22.48 -19.70 12.26
C VAL A 143 -23.28 -19.08 11.13
N SER A 144 -24.03 -18.02 11.41
CA SER A 144 -24.72 -17.25 10.37
C SER A 144 -23.71 -16.46 9.53
N LYS A 145 -24.16 -15.99 8.36
CA LYS A 145 -23.35 -15.15 7.48
C LYS A 145 -22.91 -13.84 8.19
N GLU A 146 -23.81 -13.22 8.94
CA GLU A 146 -23.57 -12.01 9.72
C GLU A 146 -22.52 -12.23 10.82
N GLU A 147 -22.61 -13.36 11.52
CA GLU A 147 -21.65 -13.72 12.56
C GLU A 147 -20.28 -14.07 11.96
N PHE A 148 -20.26 -14.79 10.83
CA PHE A 148 -19.01 -15.06 10.11
C PHE A 148 -18.37 -13.78 9.57
N TYR A 149 -19.16 -12.84 9.02
CA TYR A 149 -18.66 -11.52 8.62
C TYR A 149 -18.02 -10.80 9.81
N LYS A 150 -18.72 -10.76 10.95
CA LYS A 150 -18.25 -10.09 12.18
C LYS A 150 -16.91 -10.65 12.65
N GLN A 151 -16.81 -11.97 12.74
CA GLN A 151 -15.59 -12.63 13.20
C GLN A 151 -14.46 -12.51 12.18
N SER A 152 -14.76 -12.59 10.88
CA SER A 152 -13.78 -12.37 9.81
C SER A 152 -13.22 -10.95 9.86
N LEU A 153 -14.07 -9.92 10.01
CA LEU A 153 -13.62 -8.53 10.14
C LEU A 153 -12.73 -8.33 11.37
N ASN A 154 -13.10 -8.91 12.52
CA ASN A 154 -12.27 -8.85 13.72
C ASN A 154 -10.88 -9.51 13.50
N LEU A 155 -10.82 -10.59 12.71
CA LEU A 155 -9.56 -11.22 12.35
C LEU A 155 -8.75 -10.36 11.35
N ILE A 156 -9.40 -9.71 10.38
CA ILE A 156 -8.73 -8.75 9.47
C ILE A 156 -8.04 -7.65 10.26
N GLU A 157 -8.73 -7.05 11.24
CA GLU A 157 -8.21 -6.01 12.14
C GLU A 157 -7.00 -6.50 12.93
N LYS A 158 -7.11 -7.67 13.58
CA LYS A 158 -6.02 -8.25 14.38
C LYS A 158 -4.81 -8.64 13.55
N LEU A 159 -5.01 -9.10 12.32
CA LEU A 159 -3.92 -9.56 11.46
C LEU A 159 -3.24 -8.41 10.69
N ASN A 160 -3.86 -7.22 10.67
CA ASN A 160 -3.35 -6.00 10.02
C ASN A 160 -3.36 -4.81 11.00
N PRO A 161 -2.63 -4.90 12.13
CA PRO A 161 -2.70 -3.90 13.20
C PRO A 161 -2.31 -2.51 12.70
N GLY A 162 -3.10 -1.51 13.08
CA GLY A 162 -2.87 -0.09 12.73
C GLY A 162 -3.14 0.27 11.27
N ARG A 163 -3.77 -0.63 10.50
CA ARG A 163 -4.07 -0.41 9.06
C ARG A 163 -5.54 -0.58 8.71
N ILE A 164 -6.36 -1.12 9.62
CA ILE A 164 -7.80 -1.25 9.45
C ILE A 164 -8.50 -0.16 10.24
N PHE A 165 -9.31 0.64 9.57
CA PHE A 165 -10.04 1.77 10.13
C PHE A 165 -11.54 1.54 9.98
N SER A 166 -12.28 1.73 11.07
CA SER A 166 -13.76 1.74 11.04
C SER A 166 -14.23 3.14 10.68
N ILE A 167 -14.47 3.37 9.38
CA ILE A 167 -14.88 4.67 8.85
C ILE A 167 -16.37 4.88 9.14
N ARG A 168 -16.71 6.02 9.73
CA ARG A 168 -18.11 6.47 9.91
C ARG A 168 -18.25 7.96 9.66
N LEU A 169 -18.64 8.31 8.43
CA LEU A 169 -18.73 9.68 7.96
C LEU A 169 -20.17 10.17 8.03
N ASN A 170 -20.38 11.31 8.67
CA ASN A 170 -21.66 12.02 8.63
C ASN A 170 -21.74 12.87 7.36
N LEU A 171 -22.24 12.30 6.27
CA LEU A 171 -22.30 12.97 4.97
C LEU A 171 -23.17 14.22 5.02
N THR A 172 -24.22 14.26 5.84
CA THR A 172 -25.01 15.49 6.04
C THR A 172 -24.11 16.65 6.46
N ASN A 173 -23.19 16.45 7.41
CA ASN A 173 -22.27 17.49 7.85
C ASN A 173 -21.24 17.88 6.79
N TYR A 174 -20.71 16.92 6.01
CA TYR A 174 -19.81 17.23 4.89
C TYR A 174 -20.54 18.05 3.82
N ILE A 175 -21.74 17.63 3.42
CA ILE A 175 -22.58 18.33 2.45
C ILE A 175 -22.94 19.74 2.93
N SER A 176 -23.30 19.91 4.20
CA SER A 176 -23.60 21.23 4.77
C SER A 176 -22.41 22.19 4.72
N ARG A 177 -21.18 21.72 5.01
CA ARG A 177 -19.96 22.54 4.89
C ARG A 177 -19.63 22.85 3.43
N TRP A 178 -19.85 21.88 2.55
CA TRP A 178 -19.61 22.01 1.11
C TRP A 178 -20.59 22.98 0.42
N LYS A 179 -21.80 23.16 0.96
CA LYS A 179 -22.85 24.04 0.42
C LYS A 179 -22.36 25.43 0.06
N THR A 180 -21.56 26.07 0.91
CA THR A 180 -21.03 27.42 0.65
C THR A 180 -20.22 27.47 -0.64
N GLN A 181 -19.40 26.46 -0.93
CA GLN A 181 -18.62 26.40 -2.17
C GLN A 181 -19.51 26.22 -3.41
N VAL A 182 -20.61 25.47 -3.27
CA VAL A 182 -21.60 25.28 -4.33
C VAL A 182 -22.32 26.59 -4.63
N GLU A 183 -22.74 27.32 -3.60
CA GLU A 183 -23.41 28.63 -3.72
C GLU A 183 -22.48 29.65 -4.39
N GLU A 184 -21.21 29.71 -4.00
CA GLU A 184 -20.19 30.56 -4.63
C GLU A 184 -19.99 30.23 -6.12
N ALA A 185 -19.90 28.94 -6.46
CA ALA A 185 -19.78 28.51 -7.86
C ALA A 185 -21.05 28.79 -8.67
N GLN A 186 -22.23 28.73 -8.05
CA GLN A 186 -23.51 29.02 -8.70
C GLN A 186 -23.75 30.52 -8.91
N ALA A 187 -23.15 31.38 -8.09
CA ALA A 187 -23.25 32.83 -8.23
C ALA A 187 -22.68 33.36 -9.56
N VAL A 188 -21.79 32.60 -10.20
CA VAL A 188 -21.21 32.95 -11.51
C VAL A 188 -21.95 32.35 -12.72
N GLY A 189 -23.04 31.60 -12.49
CA GLY A 189 -23.88 30.99 -13.54
C GLY A 189 -24.39 29.60 -13.18
N SER A 190 -25.04 28.91 -14.14
CA SER A 190 -25.41 27.51 -13.95
C SER A 190 -24.16 26.66 -13.69
N LEU A 191 -24.25 25.63 -12.84
CA LEU A 191 -23.07 24.81 -12.54
C LEU A 191 -22.64 23.96 -13.76
N ALA A 192 -23.55 23.68 -14.69
CA ALA A 192 -23.20 23.08 -15.98
C ALA A 192 -22.30 24.01 -16.82
N ASP A 193 -22.62 25.30 -16.91
CA ASP A 193 -21.81 26.30 -17.60
C ASP A 193 -20.50 26.55 -16.84
N TYR A 194 -20.56 26.62 -15.51
CA TYR A 194 -19.39 26.75 -14.65
C TYR A 194 -18.38 25.63 -14.92
N ALA A 195 -18.84 24.38 -14.92
CA ALA A 195 -17.98 23.21 -15.17
C ALA A 195 -17.42 23.16 -16.59
N THR A 196 -18.07 23.82 -17.54
CA THR A 196 -17.57 23.92 -18.91
C THR A 196 -16.53 25.04 -19.06
N LYS A 197 -16.74 26.19 -18.41
CA LYS A 197 -15.82 27.35 -18.44
C LYS A 197 -14.63 27.21 -17.50
N ASN A 198 -14.79 26.50 -16.38
CA ASN A 198 -13.81 26.36 -15.29
C ASN A 198 -13.66 24.89 -14.86
N PRO A 199 -13.18 24.00 -15.75
CA PRO A 199 -13.24 22.57 -15.49
C PRO A 199 -12.36 22.12 -14.32
N GLU A 200 -11.19 22.74 -14.09
CA GLU A 200 -10.37 22.45 -12.91
C GLU A 200 -11.09 22.81 -11.61
N LYS A 201 -11.72 23.98 -11.54
CA LYS A 201 -12.48 24.40 -10.35
C LYS A 201 -13.71 23.53 -10.10
N ALA A 202 -14.38 23.07 -11.16
CA ALA A 202 -15.50 22.15 -11.01
C ALA A 202 -15.08 20.75 -10.54
N ILE A 203 -13.92 20.25 -10.98
CA ILE A 203 -13.33 19.02 -10.41
C ILE A 203 -13.01 19.21 -8.93
N THR A 204 -12.37 20.32 -8.57
CA THR A 204 -12.10 20.63 -7.16
C THR A 204 -13.39 20.65 -6.35
N LEU A 205 -14.42 21.35 -6.83
CA LEU A 205 -15.73 21.40 -6.17
C LEU A 205 -16.34 20.00 -5.99
N ILE A 206 -16.28 19.12 -6.99
CA ILE A 206 -16.80 17.75 -6.89
C ILE A 206 -15.99 16.92 -5.87
N ASN A 207 -14.66 17.03 -5.90
CA ASN A 207 -13.79 16.26 -5.02
C ASN A 207 -13.88 16.74 -3.56
N ASP A 208 -14.15 18.03 -3.34
CA ASP A 208 -14.34 18.65 -2.03
C ASP A 208 -15.64 18.22 -1.32
N LEU A 209 -16.56 17.56 -2.03
CA LEU A 209 -17.74 16.92 -1.42
C LEU A 209 -17.32 15.87 -0.37
N LEU A 210 -16.24 15.12 -0.65
CA LEU A 210 -15.62 14.21 0.31
C LEU A 210 -14.11 14.10 0.01
N PRO A 211 -13.30 15.06 0.53
CA PRO A 211 -11.90 15.21 0.17
C PRO A 211 -11.08 13.93 0.32
N GLY A 212 -10.26 13.62 -0.69
CA GLY A 212 -9.39 12.43 -0.72
C GLY A 212 -10.11 11.09 -0.92
N ARG A 213 -11.44 11.06 -0.81
CA ARG A 213 -12.30 9.88 -1.02
C ARG A 213 -13.09 9.99 -2.33
N VAL A 214 -13.31 11.20 -2.83
CA VAL A 214 -13.74 11.45 -4.22
C VAL A 214 -12.52 11.89 -5.03
N ASN A 215 -12.24 11.13 -6.09
CA ASN A 215 -11.10 11.36 -7.00
C ASN A 215 -11.61 11.48 -8.43
N ALA A 216 -12.61 12.33 -8.67
CA ALA A 216 -13.08 12.61 -10.01
C ALA A 216 -11.98 13.36 -10.76
N PHE A 217 -11.72 12.93 -11.98
CA PHE A 217 -10.74 13.58 -12.87
C PHE A 217 -11.24 13.75 -14.31
N ASN A 218 -12.44 13.25 -14.60
CA ASN A 218 -13.09 13.36 -15.90
C ASN A 218 -14.49 13.95 -15.74
N LEU A 219 -14.70 15.16 -16.27
CA LEU A 219 -16.01 15.83 -16.24
C LEU A 219 -16.90 15.32 -17.39
N THR A 220 -17.48 14.15 -17.21
CA THR A 220 -18.47 13.60 -18.15
C THR A 220 -19.72 14.48 -18.22
N SER A 221 -20.49 14.37 -19.30
CA SER A 221 -21.77 15.10 -19.43
C SER A 221 -22.75 14.75 -18.31
N GLU A 222 -22.76 13.48 -17.88
CA GLU A 222 -23.59 13.02 -16.75
C GLU A 222 -23.16 13.67 -15.44
N LEU A 223 -21.85 13.75 -15.17
CA LEU A 223 -21.34 14.38 -13.95
C LEU A 223 -21.63 15.88 -13.92
N LYS A 224 -21.50 16.57 -15.06
CA LYS A 224 -21.89 17.98 -15.21
C LYS A 224 -23.38 18.21 -14.99
N ALA A 225 -24.23 17.35 -15.56
CA ALA A 225 -25.67 17.44 -15.39
C ALA A 225 -26.06 17.22 -13.91
N LYS A 226 -25.47 16.21 -13.27
CA LYS A 226 -25.72 15.93 -11.85
C LYS A 226 -25.24 17.06 -10.94
N LEU A 227 -24.07 17.64 -11.20
CA LEU A 227 -23.60 18.82 -10.48
C LEU A 227 -24.58 20.00 -10.66
N ASN A 228 -25.15 20.18 -11.84
CA ASN A 228 -26.16 21.21 -12.07
C ASN A 228 -27.46 20.98 -11.30
N GLU A 229 -27.94 19.74 -11.21
CA GLU A 229 -29.08 19.39 -10.35
C GLU A 229 -28.81 19.72 -8.87
N VAL A 230 -27.57 19.52 -8.39
CA VAL A 230 -27.18 19.89 -7.02
C VAL A 230 -27.32 21.40 -6.80
N GLY A 231 -26.81 22.22 -7.71
CA GLY A 231 -26.96 23.69 -7.62
C GLY A 231 -28.43 24.13 -7.67
N GLN A 232 -29.24 23.51 -8.51
CA GLN A 232 -30.68 23.79 -8.56
C GLN A 232 -31.41 23.45 -7.26
N ALA A 233 -30.88 22.50 -6.48
CA ALA A 233 -31.46 22.07 -5.22
C ALA A 233 -30.99 22.87 -3.99
N VAL A 234 -30.03 23.81 -4.13
CA VAL A 234 -29.34 24.47 -3.00
C VAL A 234 -30.28 25.22 -2.03
N SER A 235 -31.44 25.66 -2.51
CA SER A 235 -32.47 26.35 -1.73
C SER A 235 -33.33 25.42 -0.87
N SER A 236 -33.32 24.11 -1.14
CA SER A 236 -34.06 23.09 -0.38
C SER A 236 -33.08 22.15 0.33
N PRO A 237 -32.94 22.22 1.66
CA PRO A 237 -31.96 21.41 2.39
C PRO A 237 -32.07 19.90 2.12
N GLU A 238 -33.29 19.35 2.07
CA GLU A 238 -33.52 17.92 1.81
C GLU A 238 -33.16 17.52 0.38
N ALA A 239 -33.59 18.32 -0.60
CA ALA A 239 -33.27 18.07 -2.00
C ALA A 239 -31.76 18.22 -2.26
N PHE A 240 -31.12 19.22 -1.65
CA PHE A 240 -29.68 19.46 -1.76
C PHE A 240 -28.88 18.26 -1.25
N VAL A 241 -29.22 17.74 -0.06
CA VAL A 241 -28.56 16.54 0.49
C VAL A 241 -28.77 15.34 -0.44
N THR A 242 -29.99 15.10 -0.88
CA THR A 242 -30.31 13.97 -1.76
C THR A 242 -29.52 14.03 -3.08
N LYS A 243 -29.52 15.18 -3.75
CA LYS A 243 -28.78 15.37 -5.01
C LYS A 243 -27.26 15.31 -4.82
N SER A 244 -26.76 15.79 -3.69
CA SER A 244 -25.33 15.70 -3.36
C SER A 244 -24.91 14.24 -3.15
N VAL A 245 -25.75 13.42 -2.52
CA VAL A 245 -25.50 11.98 -2.37
C VAL A 245 -25.54 11.26 -3.73
N GLU A 246 -26.49 11.60 -4.61
CA GLU A 246 -26.51 11.07 -5.99
C GLU A 246 -25.23 11.46 -6.75
N LEU A 247 -24.75 12.71 -6.60
CA LEU A 247 -23.48 13.16 -7.17
C LEU A 247 -22.30 12.37 -6.62
N LEU A 248 -22.24 12.13 -5.30
CA LEU A 248 -21.20 11.32 -4.66
C LEU A 248 -21.16 9.90 -5.25
N GLN A 249 -22.32 9.26 -5.37
CA GLN A 249 -22.44 7.92 -5.94
C GLN A 249 -21.93 7.88 -7.38
N LEU A 250 -22.31 8.87 -8.21
CA LEU A 250 -21.84 8.98 -9.59
C LEU A 250 -20.32 9.25 -9.67
N ALA A 251 -19.82 10.23 -8.93
CA ALA A 251 -18.40 10.62 -8.92
C ALA A 251 -17.47 9.51 -8.41
N THR A 252 -17.98 8.64 -7.55
CA THR A 252 -17.26 7.48 -7.01
C THR A 252 -17.55 6.19 -7.77
N GLN A 253 -18.37 6.24 -8.83
CA GLN A 253 -18.80 5.06 -9.61
C GLN A 253 -19.37 3.96 -8.69
N ASN A 254 -20.21 4.35 -7.72
CA ASN A 254 -20.82 3.47 -6.73
C ASN A 254 -19.82 2.67 -5.88
N ARG A 255 -18.59 3.17 -5.67
CA ARG A 255 -17.55 2.52 -4.84
C ARG A 255 -18.06 2.09 -3.47
N TYR A 256 -18.90 2.93 -2.88
CA TYR A 256 -19.46 2.73 -1.55
C TYR A 256 -20.80 2.00 -1.55
N SER A 257 -21.23 1.39 -2.67
CA SER A 257 -22.49 0.66 -2.75
C SER A 257 -22.31 -0.82 -2.40
N PHE A 258 -22.24 -1.12 -1.11
CA PHE A 258 -22.15 -2.49 -0.60
C PHE A 258 -22.81 -2.59 0.78
N LYS A 259 -22.83 -3.80 1.35
CA LYS A 259 -23.37 -4.04 2.69
C LYS A 259 -22.27 -4.16 3.73
N VAL A 260 -22.57 -3.69 4.93
CA VAL A 260 -21.73 -3.77 6.13
C VAL A 260 -22.59 -4.22 7.30
N LEU A 261 -21.97 -4.83 8.32
CA LEU A 261 -22.68 -5.30 9.50
C LEU A 261 -23.07 -4.13 10.40
N ARG A 262 -24.37 -3.92 10.59
CA ARG A 262 -24.94 -2.94 11.53
C ARG A 262 -26.10 -3.56 12.27
N ASN A 263 -26.13 -3.41 13.59
CA ASN A 263 -27.16 -3.99 14.47
C ASN A 263 -27.40 -5.50 14.22
N GLY A 264 -26.32 -6.24 13.97
CA GLY A 264 -26.38 -7.69 13.71
C GLY A 264 -26.91 -8.09 12.33
N GLN A 265 -27.10 -7.15 11.40
CA GLN A 265 -27.57 -7.41 10.04
C GLN A 265 -26.66 -6.79 8.98
N LEU A 266 -26.53 -7.43 7.82
CA LEU A 266 -25.84 -6.86 6.66
C LEU A 266 -26.74 -5.85 5.96
N LEU A 267 -26.46 -4.57 6.17
CA LEU A 267 -27.24 -3.44 5.67
C LEU A 267 -26.37 -2.54 4.78
N PRO A 268 -26.96 -1.71 3.89
CA PRO A 268 -26.19 -0.78 3.06
C PRO A 268 -25.22 0.07 3.88
N SER A 269 -23.99 0.26 3.41
CA SER A 269 -22.97 1.15 4.02
C SER A 269 -23.38 2.62 4.01
N LEU A 270 -24.18 3.03 3.03
CA LEU A 270 -24.79 4.36 2.95
C LEU A 270 -26.25 4.28 3.40
N TYR A 271 -26.63 5.05 4.42
CA TYR A 271 -27.97 4.97 5.02
C TYR A 271 -28.39 6.27 5.70
N LYS A 272 -29.69 6.39 5.99
CA LYS A 272 -30.26 7.45 6.84
C LYS A 272 -30.41 6.91 8.27
N ASP A 273 -29.84 7.57 9.26
CA ASP A 273 -29.94 7.16 10.66
C ASP A 273 -31.26 7.62 11.31
N GLY A 274 -31.47 7.28 12.59
CA GLY A 274 -32.70 7.62 13.33
C GLY A 274 -32.95 9.12 13.52
N SER A 275 -31.92 9.96 13.35
CA SER A 275 -32.04 11.43 13.38
C SER A 275 -32.32 12.03 11.99
N GLY A 276 -32.34 11.19 10.95
CA GLY A 276 -32.49 11.61 9.58
C GLY A 276 -31.20 12.03 8.89
N GLN A 277 -30.03 11.84 9.53
CA GLN A 277 -28.73 12.16 8.93
C GLN A 277 -28.27 11.04 7.99
N ILE A 278 -27.60 11.42 6.90
CA ILE A 278 -27.02 10.46 5.96
C ILE A 278 -25.63 10.08 6.44
N ILE A 279 -25.43 8.79 6.72
CA ILE A 279 -24.19 8.21 7.22
C ILE A 279 -23.62 7.28 6.16
N LEU A 280 -22.30 7.36 5.97
CA LEU A 280 -21.52 6.40 5.23
C LEU A 280 -20.59 5.67 6.20
N GLU A 281 -20.78 4.36 6.36
CA GLU A 281 -20.07 3.52 7.31
C GLU A 281 -19.45 2.30 6.62
N TYR A 282 -18.17 2.05 6.83
CA TYR A 282 -17.46 0.89 6.29
C TYR A 282 -16.10 0.66 6.95
N PRO A 283 -15.61 -0.60 7.00
CA PRO A 283 -14.21 -0.87 7.29
C PRO A 283 -13.32 -0.54 6.08
N GLU A 284 -12.15 0.04 6.31
CA GLU A 284 -11.16 0.40 5.29
C GLU A 284 -9.78 -0.13 5.65
N LEU A 285 -9.08 -0.73 4.69
CA LEU A 285 -7.64 -0.92 4.78
C LEU A 285 -6.95 0.33 4.21
N THR A 286 -6.09 0.95 5.02
CA THR A 286 -5.18 2.01 4.58
C THR A 286 -3.74 1.60 4.91
N ALA A 287 -2.87 1.64 3.90
CA ALA A 287 -1.45 1.32 4.04
C ALA A 287 -0.58 2.38 3.35
N ILE A 288 0.45 2.87 4.05
CA ILE A 288 1.43 3.82 3.53
C ILE A 288 2.80 3.13 3.42
N TYR A 289 3.35 3.06 2.23
CA TYR A 289 4.63 2.43 1.91
C TYR A 289 5.70 3.47 1.59
N PRO A 290 6.95 3.29 2.04
CA PRO A 290 8.06 4.08 1.53
C PRO A 290 8.35 3.71 0.09
N ASN A 291 8.73 4.68 -0.73
CA ASN A 291 9.16 4.40 -2.09
C ASN A 291 10.43 5.16 -2.46
N GLY A 292 11.15 4.67 -3.47
CA GLY A 292 12.19 5.40 -4.17
C GLY A 292 11.65 6.07 -5.43
N SER A 293 12.32 7.13 -5.82
CA SER A 293 11.99 7.95 -6.98
C SER A 293 13.08 7.85 -8.05
N VAL A 294 12.91 8.58 -9.16
CA VAL A 294 13.98 8.73 -10.15
C VAL A 294 15.17 9.45 -9.51
N LYS A 295 16.39 9.12 -9.94
CA LYS A 295 17.68 9.72 -9.54
C LYS A 295 17.80 11.13 -10.10
N ASP A 296 16.90 11.99 -9.66
CA ASP A 296 16.80 13.39 -10.04
C ASP A 296 16.03 14.15 -8.97
N TYR A 297 16.09 15.48 -9.04
CA TYR A 297 15.48 16.39 -8.08
C TYR A 297 14.76 17.51 -8.80
N THR A 298 13.79 18.09 -8.10
CA THR A 298 13.12 19.31 -8.54
C THR A 298 13.11 20.34 -7.43
N LYS A 299 12.55 21.51 -7.69
CA LYS A 299 12.33 22.53 -6.67
C LYS A 299 10.87 22.53 -6.23
N ASP A 300 10.67 22.68 -4.94
CA ASP A 300 9.37 23.06 -4.41
C ASP A 300 9.05 24.54 -4.68
N ARG A 301 7.90 25.00 -4.18
CA ARG A 301 7.42 26.37 -4.41
C ARG A 301 8.27 27.45 -3.72
N ASP A 302 9.05 27.07 -2.72
CA ASP A 302 9.94 27.96 -1.97
C ASP A 302 11.41 27.79 -2.41
N GLY A 303 11.65 27.02 -3.48
CA GLY A 303 12.95 26.82 -4.09
C GLY A 303 13.80 25.71 -3.47
N ASN A 304 13.29 24.96 -2.49
CA ASN A 304 13.99 23.84 -1.87
C ASN A 304 14.12 22.67 -2.84
N GLN A 305 15.28 22.03 -2.83
CA GLN A 305 15.50 20.80 -3.60
C GLN A 305 14.79 19.62 -2.94
N ILE A 306 13.94 18.93 -3.70
CA ILE A 306 13.19 17.74 -3.26
C ILE A 306 13.26 16.61 -4.30
N PRO A 307 13.09 15.34 -3.90
CA PRO A 307 13.00 14.23 -4.86
C PRO A 307 11.88 14.43 -5.87
N ILE A 308 12.12 14.08 -7.14
CA ILE A 308 11.13 14.22 -8.21
C ILE A 308 10.33 12.94 -8.45
N ILE A 309 9.01 13.07 -8.58
CA ILE A 309 8.10 12.05 -9.09
C ILE A 309 8.13 12.12 -10.63
N ARG A 310 8.59 11.05 -11.27
CA ARG A 310 8.77 11.04 -12.74
C ARG A 310 7.47 11.06 -13.52
N GLU A 311 6.49 10.29 -13.07
CA GLU A 311 5.23 10.08 -13.78
C GLU A 311 4.05 10.60 -12.93
N PRO A 312 3.87 11.93 -12.88
CA PRO A 312 2.72 12.51 -12.20
C PRO A 312 1.47 12.45 -13.10
N GLY A 313 0.29 12.31 -12.53
CA GLY A 313 -0.98 12.20 -13.24
C GLY A 313 -1.73 10.90 -12.94
N VAL A 314 -2.85 10.73 -13.63
CA VAL A 314 -3.74 9.57 -13.49
C VAL A 314 -3.49 8.59 -14.63
N MET A 315 -3.10 7.38 -14.29
CA MET A 315 -2.78 6.31 -15.25
C MET A 315 -3.39 4.99 -14.78
N ASN A 316 -3.53 4.05 -15.70
CA ASN A 316 -3.95 2.69 -15.39
C ASN A 316 -2.77 1.73 -15.52
N PHE A 317 -2.81 0.61 -14.80
CA PHE A 317 -1.83 -0.45 -15.01
C PHE A 317 -1.99 -1.05 -16.40
N VAL A 318 -0.86 -1.37 -17.04
CA VAL A 318 -0.82 -1.81 -18.44
C VAL A 318 -0.32 -3.23 -18.59
N ALA A 319 -0.95 -3.97 -19.50
CA ALA A 319 -0.43 -5.21 -20.05
C ALA A 319 0.03 -4.98 -21.49
N ARG A 320 0.93 -5.80 -21.99
CA ARG A 320 1.49 -5.72 -23.35
C ARG A 320 1.23 -7.01 -24.12
N SER A 321 1.50 -7.00 -25.42
CA SER A 321 1.39 -8.19 -26.27
C SER A 321 2.27 -9.36 -25.78
N TYR A 322 3.36 -9.06 -25.07
CA TYR A 322 4.32 -10.05 -24.59
C TYR A 322 4.24 -10.32 -23.09
N HIS A 323 3.48 -9.56 -22.30
CA HIS A 323 3.29 -9.83 -20.86
C HIS A 323 1.96 -9.28 -20.32
N ASP A 324 1.45 -9.89 -19.25
CA ASP A 324 0.34 -9.36 -18.46
C ASP A 324 0.80 -8.23 -17.51
N VAL A 325 -0.10 -7.70 -16.66
CA VAL A 325 0.28 -6.66 -15.68
C VAL A 325 1.35 -7.16 -14.70
N ASP A 326 1.42 -8.48 -14.48
CA ASP A 326 2.44 -9.15 -13.66
C ASP A 326 3.72 -9.41 -14.46
N HIS A 327 4.40 -8.35 -14.88
CA HIS A 327 5.61 -8.48 -15.68
C HIS A 327 6.77 -9.02 -14.84
N ILE A 328 7.01 -10.32 -14.94
CA ILE A 328 8.17 -10.98 -14.32
C ILE A 328 9.38 -10.87 -15.25
N ARG A 329 10.34 -10.04 -14.85
CA ARG A 329 11.59 -9.82 -15.58
C ARG A 329 12.49 -11.06 -15.48
N SER A 330 13.17 -11.41 -16.59
CA SER A 330 14.09 -12.55 -16.63
C SER A 330 15.40 -12.28 -15.92
N GLU A 331 15.77 -11.02 -15.72
CA GLU A 331 17.04 -10.69 -15.10
C GLU A 331 17.05 -11.07 -13.61
N PRO A 332 18.05 -11.84 -13.14
CA PRO A 332 18.01 -12.44 -11.81
C PRO A 332 17.96 -11.40 -10.69
N PHE A 333 18.53 -10.21 -10.88
CA PHE A 333 18.50 -9.11 -9.90
C PHE A 333 17.12 -8.52 -9.61
N TYR A 334 16.09 -8.97 -10.32
CA TYR A 334 14.71 -8.66 -9.99
C TYR A 334 14.05 -9.71 -9.10
N GLY A 335 14.72 -10.82 -8.76
CA GLY A 335 14.21 -11.81 -7.80
C GLY A 335 12.83 -12.37 -8.14
N PHE A 336 12.48 -12.32 -9.44
CA PHE A 336 11.15 -12.59 -9.98
C PHE A 336 9.99 -11.85 -9.27
N ILE A 337 10.26 -10.73 -8.61
CA ILE A 337 9.19 -9.87 -8.10
C ILE A 337 8.48 -9.21 -9.29
N PRO A 338 7.13 -9.20 -9.32
CA PRO A 338 6.40 -8.57 -10.41
C PRO A 338 6.71 -7.08 -10.50
N LYS A 339 7.00 -6.64 -11.72
CA LYS A 339 6.99 -5.24 -12.09
C LYS A 339 5.60 -4.91 -12.62
N MET A 340 4.90 -3.96 -12.01
CA MET A 340 3.56 -3.56 -12.42
C MET A 340 3.64 -2.22 -13.15
N ASP A 341 3.65 -2.27 -14.48
CA ASP A 341 3.77 -1.09 -15.33
C ASP A 341 2.48 -0.29 -15.35
N TYR A 342 2.59 1.04 -15.32
CA TYR A 342 1.48 1.98 -15.50
C TYR A 342 1.75 2.96 -16.65
N THR A 343 2.86 2.79 -17.39
CA THR A 343 3.14 3.52 -18.64
C THR A 343 3.58 2.59 -19.78
N ASP A 344 3.32 3.03 -21.01
CA ASP A 344 3.73 2.32 -22.23
C ASP A 344 5.27 2.31 -22.42
N THR A 345 5.97 3.28 -21.84
CA THR A 345 7.45 3.31 -21.81
C THR A 345 8.05 2.36 -20.77
N GLY A 346 7.22 1.75 -19.94
CA GLY A 346 7.64 0.74 -18.96
C GLY A 346 8.09 1.34 -17.64
N ASN A 347 7.55 2.50 -17.26
CA ASN A 347 7.62 2.95 -15.88
C ASN A 347 6.48 2.28 -15.10
N GLY A 348 6.81 1.84 -13.89
CA GLY A 348 5.96 0.98 -13.08
C GLY A 348 6.39 0.96 -11.63
N ILE A 349 5.61 0.24 -10.83
CA ILE A 349 6.03 -0.18 -9.49
C ILE A 349 7.02 -1.32 -9.65
N HIS A 350 8.14 -1.22 -8.96
CA HIS A 350 9.21 -2.18 -9.04
C HIS A 350 9.82 -2.40 -7.67
N ASN A 351 10.31 -3.61 -7.38
CA ASN A 351 11.21 -3.83 -6.24
C ASN A 351 12.46 -2.92 -6.33
N PRO A 352 13.30 -2.82 -5.30
CA PRO A 352 14.39 -1.86 -5.30
C PRO A 352 15.41 -2.13 -6.43
N ALA A 353 15.61 -3.41 -6.82
CA ALA A 353 16.60 -3.88 -7.81
C ALA A 353 18.05 -3.39 -7.58
N VAL A 354 18.30 -2.93 -6.35
CA VAL A 354 19.58 -2.48 -5.82
C VAL A 354 19.75 -3.19 -4.49
N ARG A 355 20.87 -3.88 -4.30
CA ARG A 355 21.22 -4.53 -3.04
C ARG A 355 22.35 -3.79 -2.35
N THR A 356 22.52 -4.03 -1.06
CA THR A 356 23.62 -3.50 -0.27
C THR A 356 24.46 -4.67 0.24
N TYR A 357 25.73 -4.70 -0.14
CA TYR A 357 26.71 -5.64 0.41
C TYR A 357 27.14 -5.21 1.82
N LEU A 358 26.74 -5.98 2.82
CA LEU A 358 26.92 -5.64 4.24
C LEU A 358 28.36 -5.86 4.76
N LYS A 359 29.27 -6.36 3.92
CA LYS A 359 30.69 -6.57 4.28
C LYS A 359 31.46 -5.26 4.47
N SER A 360 30.95 -4.13 3.95
CA SER A 360 31.58 -2.84 4.14
C SER A 360 31.46 -2.33 5.57
N ALA A 361 32.54 -1.72 6.09
CA ALA A 361 32.57 -1.17 7.44
C ALA A 361 31.46 -0.12 7.69
N ILE A 362 31.08 0.63 6.64
CA ILE A 362 30.05 1.68 6.71
C ILE A 362 28.63 1.13 7.00
N TYR A 363 28.41 -0.17 6.76
CA TYR A 363 27.11 -0.82 6.96
C TYR A 363 27.09 -1.72 8.21
N LYS A 364 28.20 -1.80 8.96
CA LYS A 364 28.27 -2.65 10.16
C LYS A 364 27.21 -2.29 11.21
N ASN A 365 26.89 -1.00 11.34
CA ASN A 365 25.85 -0.53 12.25
C ASN A 365 24.43 -0.97 11.81
N LEU A 366 24.21 -1.24 10.52
CA LEU A 366 22.90 -1.68 10.01
C LEU A 366 22.51 -3.05 10.55
N PHE A 367 23.46 -3.94 10.88
CA PHE A 367 23.14 -5.23 11.49
C PHE A 367 22.36 -5.06 12.80
N GLN A 368 22.82 -4.14 13.66
CA GLN A 368 22.17 -3.87 14.94
C GLN A 368 20.88 -3.07 14.76
N ILE A 369 20.93 -1.99 13.95
CA ILE A 369 19.79 -1.09 13.75
C ILE A 369 18.60 -1.82 13.10
N LEU A 370 18.88 -2.72 12.15
CA LEU A 370 17.85 -3.39 11.36
C LEU A 370 17.58 -4.85 11.80
N ASN A 371 18.21 -5.29 12.89
CA ASN A 371 18.13 -6.67 13.38
C ASN A 371 18.44 -7.71 12.30
N ILE A 372 19.52 -7.50 11.53
CA ILE A 372 19.91 -8.41 10.46
C ILE A 372 20.70 -9.59 11.05
N PRO A 373 20.37 -10.84 10.70
CA PRO A 373 21.16 -12.00 11.09
C PRO A 373 22.63 -11.87 10.66
N THR A 374 23.57 -12.14 11.57
CA THR A 374 25.01 -11.91 11.34
C THR A 374 25.62 -12.78 10.24
N ASN A 375 24.96 -13.87 9.87
CA ASN A 375 25.35 -14.75 8.77
C ASN A 375 24.87 -14.26 7.39
N ASN A 376 23.98 -13.27 7.34
CA ASN A 376 23.55 -12.62 6.10
C ASN A 376 24.57 -11.54 5.69
N ASP A 377 24.92 -11.49 4.42
CA ASP A 377 25.89 -10.52 3.89
C ASP A 377 25.32 -9.61 2.80
N THR A 378 24.04 -9.80 2.47
CA THR A 378 23.32 -9.04 1.45
C THR A 378 21.98 -8.55 2.00
N LEU A 379 21.64 -7.30 1.69
CA LEU A 379 20.40 -6.64 2.08
C LEU A 379 19.71 -6.04 0.86
N TRP A 380 18.39 -6.19 0.77
CA TRP A 380 17.53 -5.51 -0.17
C TRP A 380 16.55 -4.63 0.58
N VAL A 381 16.76 -3.33 0.49
CA VAL A 381 15.93 -2.29 1.11
C VAL A 381 15.55 -1.29 0.04
N VAL A 382 14.45 -0.58 0.24
CA VAL A 382 14.11 0.56 -0.61
C VAL A 382 14.83 1.82 -0.11
N SER A 383 15.36 2.64 -1.00
CA SER A 383 15.83 4.00 -0.67
C SER A 383 14.69 4.98 -0.83
N ARG A 384 14.35 5.77 0.21
CA ARG A 384 13.48 6.94 0.06
C ARG A 384 14.26 8.11 -0.52
N GLY A 385 14.55 8.02 -1.81
CA GLY A 385 15.34 9.00 -2.56
C GLY A 385 15.47 8.59 -4.01
N GLY A 386 16.31 9.32 -4.74
CA GLY A 386 16.53 9.07 -6.16
C GLY A 386 17.41 7.85 -6.42
N VAL A 387 16.80 6.70 -6.72
CA VAL A 387 17.49 5.41 -6.95
C VAL A 387 16.99 4.66 -8.18
N SER A 388 16.34 5.37 -9.09
CA SER A 388 15.72 4.78 -10.27
C SER A 388 16.01 5.62 -11.51
N HIS A 389 15.97 5.00 -12.69
CA HIS A 389 15.90 5.75 -13.95
C HIS A 389 14.45 6.07 -14.35
N GLY A 390 13.46 5.62 -13.57
CA GLY A 390 12.08 6.09 -13.74
C GLY A 390 10.94 5.28 -13.16
N CYS A 391 11.19 4.05 -12.72
CA CYS A 391 10.21 3.28 -11.96
C CYS A 391 10.09 3.82 -10.53
N THR A 392 8.90 3.69 -9.95
CA THR A 392 8.67 3.84 -8.51
C THR A 392 9.19 2.60 -7.81
N ARG A 393 10.17 2.76 -6.92
CA ARG A 393 10.80 1.63 -6.20
C ARG A 393 10.06 1.38 -4.90
N MET A 394 9.68 0.16 -4.59
CA MET A 394 9.10 -0.23 -3.30
C MET A 394 9.91 -1.39 -2.73
N SER A 395 9.79 -1.69 -1.43
CA SER A 395 10.41 -2.89 -0.88
C SER A 395 9.85 -4.16 -1.52
N ALA A 396 10.65 -5.22 -1.62
CA ALA A 396 10.24 -6.44 -2.33
C ALA A 396 8.98 -7.08 -1.69
N GLY A 397 8.94 -7.14 -0.35
CA GLY A 397 7.76 -7.62 0.38
C GLY A 397 6.53 -6.74 0.16
N HIS A 398 6.71 -5.42 0.02
CA HIS A 398 5.60 -4.49 -0.25
C HIS A 398 5.04 -4.62 -1.66
N VAL A 399 5.89 -4.87 -2.66
CA VAL A 399 5.40 -5.14 -4.03
C VAL A 399 4.53 -6.40 -4.04
N LEU A 400 4.98 -7.45 -3.32
CA LEU A 400 4.22 -8.69 -3.16
C LEU A 400 2.91 -8.48 -2.37
N GLU A 401 2.94 -7.66 -1.32
CA GLU A 401 1.75 -7.29 -0.55
C GLU A 401 0.73 -6.52 -1.39
N VAL A 402 1.16 -5.45 -2.07
CA VAL A 402 0.32 -4.67 -2.99
C VAL A 402 -0.30 -5.57 -4.05
N ARG A 403 0.50 -6.49 -4.60
CA ARG A 403 -0.01 -7.46 -5.57
C ARG A 403 -1.04 -8.43 -4.97
N SER A 404 -0.87 -8.83 -3.72
CA SER A 404 -1.84 -9.64 -2.99
C SER A 404 -3.14 -8.89 -2.70
N ILE A 405 -3.09 -7.57 -2.54
CA ILE A 405 -4.27 -6.72 -2.33
C ILE A 405 -5.04 -6.54 -3.64
N PHE A 406 -4.33 -6.35 -4.75
CA PHE A 406 -4.94 -6.08 -6.04
C PHE A 406 -5.75 -7.29 -6.60
N PRO A 407 -6.65 -7.09 -7.58
CA PRO A 407 -7.44 -8.17 -8.16
C PRO A 407 -6.58 -9.30 -8.71
N SER A 408 -7.07 -10.53 -8.62
CA SER A 408 -6.37 -11.69 -9.18
C SER A 408 -6.37 -11.65 -10.72
N ALA A 409 -7.47 -11.22 -11.32
CA ALA A 409 -7.67 -11.19 -12.77
C ALA A 409 -6.95 -10.01 -13.47
N ASN A 410 -6.17 -10.32 -14.51
CA ASN A 410 -5.46 -9.32 -15.32
C ASN A 410 -6.38 -8.27 -15.96
N SER A 411 -7.62 -8.65 -16.33
CA SER A 411 -8.61 -7.72 -16.89
C SER A 411 -9.06 -6.66 -15.88
N ASN A 412 -9.13 -7.00 -14.58
CA ASN A 412 -9.46 -6.07 -13.52
C ASN A 412 -8.24 -5.26 -13.07
N MET A 413 -7.04 -5.86 -13.07
CA MET A 413 -5.78 -5.15 -12.83
C MET A 413 -5.61 -3.94 -13.76
N LYS A 414 -5.94 -4.08 -15.06
CA LYS A 414 -5.88 -2.96 -16.03
C LYS A 414 -6.85 -1.81 -15.75
N LYS A 415 -7.85 -2.02 -14.89
CA LYS A 415 -8.81 -0.99 -14.49
C LYS A 415 -8.36 -0.23 -13.24
N LEU A 416 -7.37 -0.76 -12.51
CA LEU A 416 -6.79 -0.07 -11.36
C LEU A 416 -6.12 1.22 -11.80
N THR A 417 -6.32 2.26 -11.00
CA THR A 417 -5.82 3.60 -11.27
C THR A 417 -4.70 3.95 -10.31
N TYR A 418 -3.57 4.35 -10.87
CA TYR A 418 -2.46 4.99 -10.20
C TYR A 418 -2.64 6.52 -10.27
N PHE A 419 -2.47 7.18 -9.13
CA PHE A 419 -2.48 8.64 -8.99
C PHE A 419 -1.10 9.12 -8.56
N GLY A 420 -0.34 9.72 -9.48
CA GLY A 420 0.94 10.34 -9.16
C GLY A 420 0.77 11.83 -8.92
N ASN A 421 0.99 12.33 -7.72
CA ASN A 421 0.94 13.77 -7.49
C ASN A 421 2.07 14.49 -8.24
N ALA A 422 1.89 15.79 -8.46
CA ALA A 422 3.02 16.66 -8.74
C ALA A 422 4.02 16.55 -7.59
N SER A 423 5.32 16.59 -7.90
CA SER A 423 6.39 16.37 -6.91
C SER A 423 6.32 17.33 -5.72
N GLN A 424 5.80 18.54 -5.95
CA GLN A 424 5.67 19.59 -4.94
C GLN A 424 4.45 19.42 -4.01
N ASP A 425 3.54 18.50 -4.35
CA ASP A 425 2.25 18.37 -3.69
C ASP A 425 2.22 17.20 -2.71
N TYR A 426 1.62 17.46 -1.55
CA TYR A 426 1.48 16.53 -0.44
C TYR A 426 0.28 15.60 -0.66
N ASP A 427 0.27 14.48 0.08
CA ASP A 427 -0.93 13.67 0.30
C ASP A 427 -1.53 14.11 1.63
N VAL A 428 -2.71 14.74 1.58
CA VAL A 428 -3.46 15.18 2.76
C VAL A 428 -4.76 14.40 2.79
N PHE A 429 -4.97 13.61 3.85
CA PHE A 429 -6.04 12.62 3.88
C PHE A 429 -6.60 12.43 5.29
N ASP A 430 -7.91 12.21 5.42
CA ASP A 430 -8.59 11.87 6.67
C ASP A 430 -8.57 10.34 6.84
N ILE A 431 -7.52 9.86 7.50
CA ILE A 431 -7.17 8.43 7.51
C ILE A 431 -8.17 7.57 8.30
N ASN A 432 -8.75 8.11 9.37
CA ASN A 432 -9.65 7.40 10.28
C ASN A 432 -11.12 7.82 10.11
N GLY A 433 -11.41 8.83 9.28
CA GLY A 433 -12.76 9.32 9.03
C GLY A 433 -13.33 10.19 10.15
N ASP A 434 -12.48 10.85 10.94
CA ASP A 434 -12.90 11.75 12.03
C ASP A 434 -13.13 13.20 11.59
N GLY A 435 -12.87 13.51 10.31
CA GLY A 435 -13.02 14.83 9.72
C GLY A 435 -11.82 15.75 9.90
N ARG A 436 -10.68 15.25 10.40
CA ARG A 436 -9.42 15.99 10.60
C ARG A 436 -8.32 15.41 9.71
N PRO A 437 -8.15 15.92 8.48
CA PRO A 437 -7.13 15.38 7.60
C PRO A 437 -5.71 15.71 8.09
N GLU A 438 -4.77 14.81 7.78
CA GLU A 438 -3.36 14.94 8.12
C GLU A 438 -2.48 14.83 6.86
N VAL A 439 -1.24 15.33 6.92
CA VAL A 439 -0.23 15.00 5.90
C VAL A 439 0.20 13.56 6.11
N MET A 440 0.13 12.74 5.06
CA MET A 440 0.46 11.31 5.13
C MET A 440 1.97 11.08 5.06
N GLY A 441 2.50 10.21 5.91
CA GLY A 441 3.90 9.81 5.95
C GLY A 441 4.11 8.40 6.50
N VAL A 442 5.37 7.94 6.46
CA VAL A 442 5.79 6.62 6.96
C VAL A 442 7.07 6.73 7.76
N LYS A 443 7.15 6.00 8.88
CA LYS A 443 8.32 5.90 9.77
C LYS A 443 9.37 4.97 9.18
N TYR A 444 9.97 5.41 8.09
CA TYR A 444 11.04 4.72 7.39
C TYR A 444 12.09 5.73 6.94
N PHE A 445 13.30 5.59 7.44
CA PHE A 445 14.35 6.62 7.38
C PHE A 445 15.61 6.15 6.66
N LEU A 446 15.49 5.23 5.69
CA LEU A 446 16.64 4.78 4.91
C LEU A 446 16.67 5.46 3.54
N ALA A 447 17.77 6.13 3.23
CA ALA A 447 18.11 6.55 1.89
C ALA A 447 19.61 6.34 1.60
N TYR A 448 19.89 5.98 0.36
CA TYR A 448 21.22 5.70 -0.19
C TYR A 448 21.24 6.04 -1.68
N ALA A 449 22.44 6.14 -2.27
CA ALA A 449 22.64 6.31 -3.69
C ALA A 449 23.02 4.99 -4.39
N ILE A 450 22.94 4.94 -5.71
CA ILE A 450 23.55 3.85 -6.49
C ILE A 450 25.07 4.05 -6.54
N ALA A 451 25.83 2.95 -6.50
CA ALA A 451 27.29 2.97 -6.45
C ALA A 451 27.94 3.47 -7.75
N SER A 452 27.29 3.22 -8.89
CA SER A 452 27.71 3.71 -10.20
C SER A 452 26.50 3.81 -11.14
N ASP A 453 26.59 4.66 -12.16
CA ASP A 453 25.61 4.74 -13.25
C ASP A 453 25.83 3.66 -14.33
N SER A 454 26.85 2.80 -14.16
CA SER A 454 27.19 1.74 -15.12
C SER A 454 27.57 0.41 -14.46
N GLY A 455 27.54 -0.66 -15.28
CA GLY A 455 27.97 -2.00 -14.90
C GLY A 455 27.21 -2.56 -13.70
N ALA A 456 27.92 -3.34 -12.87
CA ALA A 456 27.35 -3.93 -11.66
C ALA A 456 26.99 -2.87 -10.60
N GLY A 457 27.66 -1.71 -10.58
CA GLY A 457 27.44 -0.66 -9.59
C GLY A 457 26.05 0.00 -9.66
N TYR A 458 25.35 -0.13 -10.79
CA TYR A 458 23.93 0.26 -10.90
C TYR A 458 22.99 -0.60 -10.04
N ARG A 459 23.47 -1.76 -9.58
CA ARG A 459 22.73 -2.71 -8.74
C ARG A 459 23.21 -2.73 -7.29
N GLU A 460 24.12 -1.84 -6.93
CA GLU A 460 24.72 -1.77 -5.60
C GLU A 460 24.39 -0.44 -4.93
N GLY A 461 23.92 -0.51 -3.69
CA GLY A 461 23.71 0.65 -2.83
C GLY A 461 25.05 1.13 -2.28
N ALA A 462 25.30 2.43 -2.39
CA ALA A 462 26.45 3.11 -1.83
C ALA A 462 26.04 4.37 -1.08
N GLY A 463 26.86 4.77 -0.11
CA GLY A 463 26.74 6.05 0.58
C GLY A 463 25.38 6.23 1.24
N MET A 464 25.18 5.59 2.41
CA MET A 464 24.04 5.96 3.27
C MET A 464 23.98 7.48 3.37
N ILE A 465 22.84 8.04 3.02
CA ILE A 465 22.63 9.49 3.12
C ILE A 465 22.67 9.81 4.60
N ALA A 466 23.62 10.64 5.05
CA ALA A 466 23.86 10.87 6.48
C ALA A 466 22.62 11.36 7.24
N GLN A 467 21.76 12.12 6.55
CA GLN A 467 20.47 12.58 7.05
C GLN A 467 19.53 11.43 7.43
N SER A 468 19.67 10.22 6.85
CA SER A 468 18.87 9.03 7.17
C SER A 468 18.88 8.64 8.65
N PHE A 469 19.92 9.03 9.40
CA PHE A 469 20.03 8.73 10.83
C PHE A 469 19.50 9.86 11.74
N ASP A 470 19.06 10.96 11.15
CA ASP A 470 18.53 12.13 11.85
C ASP A 470 17.18 12.49 11.23
N ARG A 471 16.10 12.19 11.97
CA ARG A 471 14.73 12.31 11.47
C ARG A 471 14.40 13.71 10.95
N ASP A 472 14.85 14.75 11.63
CA ASP A 472 14.55 16.14 11.25
C ASP A 472 15.26 16.51 9.95
N LYS A 473 16.55 16.17 9.84
CA LYS A 473 17.31 16.38 8.60
C LYS A 473 16.77 15.55 7.45
N PHE A 474 16.31 14.34 7.74
CA PHE A 474 15.71 13.45 6.74
C PHE A 474 14.40 14.04 6.19
N TYR A 475 13.55 14.55 7.06
CA TYR A 475 12.30 15.21 6.66
C TYR A 475 12.54 16.52 5.93
N ALA A 476 13.54 17.30 6.33
CA ALA A 476 13.91 18.49 5.58
C ALA A 476 14.47 18.15 4.18
N PHE A 477 15.12 17.00 4.00
CA PHE A 477 15.53 16.48 2.69
C PHE A 477 14.34 16.01 1.83
N LEU A 478 13.43 15.25 2.41
CA LEU A 478 12.28 14.68 1.70
C LEU A 478 11.21 15.72 1.36
N TYR A 479 10.88 16.54 2.35
CA TYR A 479 9.82 17.51 2.26
C TYR A 479 10.33 18.92 1.98
N GLY A 480 11.63 19.22 1.96
CA GLY A 480 12.14 20.59 1.78
C GLY A 480 12.31 21.35 3.11
N GLN A 481 13.23 22.32 3.13
CA GLN A 481 13.53 23.13 4.31
C GLN A 481 12.37 24.09 4.62
N ASN A 482 12.11 24.33 5.91
CA ASN A 482 11.07 25.25 6.39
C ASN A 482 9.64 24.94 5.93
N GLN A 483 9.39 23.74 5.40
CA GLN A 483 8.06 23.32 4.95
C GLN A 483 7.15 22.86 6.10
N PHE A 484 7.74 22.60 7.26
CA PHE A 484 7.06 22.23 8.48
C PHE A 484 7.70 22.92 9.67
N ARG A 485 6.93 23.07 10.74
CA ARG A 485 7.41 23.42 12.07
C ARG A 485 7.30 22.22 12.99
N ILE A 486 8.19 22.16 13.98
CA ILE A 486 8.12 21.13 15.02
C ILE A 486 7.50 21.77 16.26
N GLU A 487 6.39 21.22 16.72
CA GLU A 487 5.70 21.65 17.95
C GLU A 487 5.33 20.43 18.77
N ASN A 488 5.76 20.39 20.04
CA ASN A 488 5.47 19.27 20.96
C ASN A 488 5.81 17.88 20.38
N GLY A 489 6.90 17.80 19.61
CA GLY A 489 7.34 16.55 18.95
C GLY A 489 6.53 16.16 17.72
N LYS A 490 5.62 17.01 17.25
CA LYS A 490 4.82 16.82 16.03
C LYS A 490 5.32 17.71 14.90
N TYR A 491 5.20 17.22 13.67
CA TYR A 491 5.51 17.98 12.46
C TYR A 491 4.21 18.57 11.92
N ILE A 492 4.16 19.89 11.77
CA ILE A 492 2.97 20.62 11.35
C ILE A 492 3.26 21.34 10.03
N PHE A 493 2.47 21.05 9.01
CA PHE A 493 2.52 21.66 7.69
C PHE A 493 1.48 22.76 7.56
N ILE A 494 1.88 23.92 7.04
CA ILE A 494 1.01 25.09 6.94
C ILE A 494 0.64 25.31 5.47
N ASN A 495 -0.66 25.36 5.22
CA ASN A 495 -1.26 25.58 3.91
C ASN A 495 -0.66 24.73 2.77
N PRO A 496 -0.55 23.39 2.91
CA PRO A 496 0.06 22.53 1.91
C PRO A 496 -0.72 22.56 0.59
N TYR A 497 -0.03 22.26 -0.51
CA TYR A 497 -0.68 22.03 -1.80
C TYR A 497 -0.90 20.54 -2.00
N VAL A 498 -2.04 20.17 -2.57
CA VAL A 498 -2.40 18.81 -2.98
C VAL A 498 -2.66 18.77 -4.48
N SER A 499 -2.37 17.64 -5.11
CA SER A 499 -2.73 17.46 -6.52
C SER A 499 -4.19 17.04 -6.65
N GLN A 500 -4.93 17.80 -7.43
CA GLN A 500 -6.15 17.36 -8.10
C GLN A 500 -5.81 16.97 -9.53
N PHE A 501 -6.72 16.30 -10.23
CA PHE A 501 -6.43 15.77 -11.56
C PHE A 501 -7.52 16.12 -12.56
N ILE A 502 -7.11 16.43 -13.79
CA ILE A 502 -8.05 16.70 -14.87
C ILE A 502 -7.63 15.99 -16.15
N LYS A 503 -8.61 15.37 -16.80
CA LYS A 503 -8.52 14.88 -18.16
C LYS A 503 -9.16 15.92 -19.08
N SER A 504 -8.34 16.77 -19.69
CA SER A 504 -8.79 17.92 -20.48
C SER A 504 -9.52 17.51 -21.76
N LYS A 505 -9.15 16.38 -22.36
CA LYS A 505 -9.82 15.79 -23.54
C LYS A 505 -10.07 14.29 -23.34
N LEU A 506 -11.15 13.76 -23.89
CA LEU A 506 -11.43 12.32 -23.88
C LEU A 506 -10.30 11.49 -24.50
N SER A 507 -9.59 12.05 -25.49
CA SER A 507 -8.43 11.46 -26.15
C SER A 507 -7.15 11.43 -25.30
N ASP A 508 -7.10 12.19 -24.20
CA ASP A 508 -5.90 12.22 -23.37
C ASP A 508 -5.66 10.85 -22.73
N GLN A 509 -4.44 10.34 -22.88
CA GLN A 509 -4.07 9.03 -22.34
C GLN A 509 -3.87 9.05 -20.81
N ARG A 510 -3.74 10.24 -20.21
CA ARG A 510 -3.55 10.44 -18.76
C ARG A 510 -4.26 11.69 -18.25
N GLY A 511 -4.76 11.63 -17.01
CA GLY A 511 -5.16 12.83 -16.28
C GLY A 511 -3.92 13.62 -15.86
N LYS A 512 -3.92 14.95 -16.03
CA LYS A 512 -2.83 15.83 -15.61
C LYS A 512 -3.09 16.35 -14.20
N PRO A 513 -2.06 16.41 -13.33
CA PRO A 513 -2.21 17.03 -12.04
C PRO A 513 -2.29 18.55 -12.18
N PHE A 514 -3.08 19.18 -11.31
CA PHE A 514 -3.03 20.61 -11.03
C PHE A 514 -3.13 20.80 -9.51
N SER A 515 -2.47 21.82 -8.98
CA SER A 515 -2.29 21.94 -7.54
C SER A 515 -3.33 22.85 -6.91
N VAL A 516 -3.94 22.37 -5.83
CA VAL A 516 -4.88 23.14 -5.01
C VAL A 516 -4.27 23.36 -3.64
N ARG A 517 -4.30 24.60 -3.15
CA ARG A 517 -3.84 24.93 -1.80
C ARG A 517 -4.91 24.58 -0.78
N MET A 518 -4.58 23.75 0.19
CA MET A 518 -5.43 23.52 1.36
C MET A 518 -5.10 24.55 2.42
N MET A 519 -6.09 25.29 2.91
CA MET A 519 -5.87 26.29 3.96
C MET A 519 -5.94 25.64 5.35
N GLY A 520 -5.01 26.00 6.23
CA GLY A 520 -4.96 25.53 7.60
C GLY A 520 -3.60 24.93 8.00
N GLU A 521 -3.61 24.26 9.14
CA GLU A 521 -2.47 23.52 9.69
C GLU A 521 -2.79 22.04 9.74
N PHE A 522 -1.85 21.21 9.30
CA PHE A 522 -2.04 19.77 9.15
C PHE A 522 -0.88 19.05 9.82
N GLU A 523 -1.17 18.21 10.81
CA GLU A 523 -0.16 17.37 11.46
C GLU A 523 0.32 16.28 10.48
N LEU A 524 1.55 15.79 10.66
CA LEU A 524 2.04 14.60 9.96
C LEU A 524 1.52 13.33 10.65
N TYR A 525 0.69 12.56 9.96
CA TYR A 525 0.42 11.18 10.33
C TYR A 525 1.54 10.28 9.83
N GLU A 526 2.09 9.44 10.70
CA GLU A 526 3.17 8.53 10.31
C GLU A 526 2.81 7.09 10.61
N GLN A 527 2.54 6.33 9.55
CA GLN A 527 2.39 4.90 9.69
C GLN A 527 3.72 4.25 10.07
N ASN A 528 3.68 3.28 10.99
CA ASN A 528 4.83 2.40 11.20
C ASN A 528 5.14 1.64 9.89
N TYR A 529 6.43 1.37 9.65
CA TYR A 529 6.83 0.55 8.51
C TYR A 529 6.26 -0.88 8.65
N GLU A 530 5.54 -1.34 7.64
CA GLU A 530 5.15 -2.74 7.55
C GLU A 530 6.39 -3.57 7.17
N LYS A 531 6.77 -4.54 7.98
CA LYS A 531 7.94 -5.39 7.69
C LYS A 531 7.71 -6.25 6.45
N ASP A 532 8.76 -6.58 5.70
CA ASP A 532 8.66 -7.37 4.47
C ASP A 532 8.24 -8.82 4.75
N LYS A 533 7.00 -9.17 4.38
CA LYS A 533 6.42 -10.51 4.55
C LYS A 533 6.58 -11.36 3.29
N MET A 534 7.71 -12.03 3.14
CA MET A 534 8.01 -12.84 1.96
C MET A 534 8.91 -14.05 2.25
N GLN A 535 8.69 -15.14 1.53
CA GLN A 535 9.54 -16.34 1.61
C GLN A 535 10.34 -16.51 0.33
N PHE A 536 11.66 -16.69 0.46
CA PHE A 536 12.54 -17.04 -0.64
C PHE A 536 12.46 -18.53 -0.98
N TYR A 537 12.68 -18.87 -2.24
CA TYR A 537 12.72 -20.25 -2.71
C TYR A 537 13.64 -20.42 -3.94
N SER A 538 13.96 -21.66 -4.27
CA SER A 538 14.57 -22.07 -5.53
C SER A 538 13.64 -23.01 -6.29
N MET A 539 13.70 -23.00 -7.62
CA MET A 539 12.98 -23.96 -8.47
C MET A 539 13.73 -25.30 -8.49
N SER A 540 13.01 -26.41 -8.59
CA SER A 540 13.64 -27.73 -8.77
C SER A 540 14.27 -27.89 -10.16
N SER A 541 15.30 -28.74 -10.27
CA SER A 541 16.17 -28.83 -11.46
C SER A 541 15.44 -29.22 -12.76
N SER A 542 14.31 -29.93 -12.70
CA SER A 542 13.48 -30.23 -13.89
C SER A 542 12.77 -29.01 -14.47
N GLU A 543 12.51 -27.99 -13.65
CA GLU A 543 11.87 -26.73 -14.04
C GLU A 543 12.90 -25.67 -14.50
N THR A 544 14.17 -25.82 -14.09
CA THR A 544 15.25 -24.87 -14.42
C THR A 544 15.64 -24.82 -15.90
N SER A 545 15.36 -25.88 -16.69
CA SER A 545 15.67 -25.94 -18.12
C SER A 545 14.82 -25.00 -18.99
N SER A 546 13.75 -24.40 -18.42
CA SER A 546 12.87 -23.42 -19.08
C SER A 546 13.19 -21.95 -18.75
N LEU A 547 14.23 -21.70 -17.93
CA LEU A 547 14.57 -20.35 -17.46
C LEU A 547 15.22 -19.45 -18.53
N GLY A 548 15.62 -20.02 -19.67
CA GLY A 548 16.17 -19.29 -20.81
C GLY A 548 15.48 -19.68 -22.11
N GLY A 549 14.84 -18.71 -22.77
CA GLY A 549 14.38 -18.85 -24.15
C GLY A 549 12.96 -19.38 -24.35
N SER A 550 11.96 -18.66 -23.86
CA SER A 550 10.64 -18.57 -24.52
C SER A 550 9.94 -17.30 -24.01
N SER A 551 8.94 -16.83 -24.74
CA SER A 551 8.21 -15.59 -24.45
C SER A 551 7.86 -15.43 -22.96
N ASP A 552 7.79 -14.19 -22.46
CA ASP A 552 7.56 -13.85 -21.04
C ASP A 552 6.33 -14.53 -20.38
N MET A 553 5.44 -15.13 -21.18
CA MET A 553 4.27 -15.87 -20.73
C MET A 553 4.49 -17.39 -20.54
N ALA A 554 5.57 -17.97 -21.08
CA ALA A 554 5.69 -19.42 -21.28
C ALA A 554 6.65 -20.17 -20.34
N SER A 555 7.54 -19.49 -19.59
CA SER A 555 8.41 -20.21 -18.65
C SER A 555 7.67 -20.60 -17.37
N SER A 556 7.76 -21.88 -16.98
CA SER A 556 7.05 -22.45 -15.82
C SER A 556 7.36 -21.71 -14.53
N GLY A 557 8.60 -21.24 -14.33
CA GLY A 557 8.98 -20.45 -13.15
C GLY A 557 8.23 -19.11 -13.05
N LYS A 558 8.03 -18.41 -14.16
CA LYS A 558 7.25 -17.16 -14.17
C LYS A 558 5.76 -17.42 -13.99
N GLN A 559 5.24 -18.53 -14.52
CA GLN A 559 3.86 -18.94 -14.29
C GLN A 559 3.60 -19.23 -12.82
N LEU A 560 4.52 -19.93 -12.15
CA LEU A 560 4.39 -20.23 -10.72
C LEU A 560 4.37 -18.96 -9.85
N VAL A 561 5.25 -18.00 -10.14
CA VAL A 561 5.25 -16.69 -9.45
C VAL A 561 3.90 -15.96 -9.64
N ARG A 562 3.35 -15.98 -10.85
CA ARG A 562 2.02 -15.39 -11.11
C ARG A 562 0.93 -16.10 -10.33
N ILE A 563 0.98 -17.43 -10.25
CA ILE A 563 0.03 -18.24 -9.48
C ILE A 563 0.14 -17.92 -7.99
N PHE A 564 1.33 -17.67 -7.45
CA PHE A 564 1.49 -17.25 -6.05
C PHE A 564 0.98 -15.83 -5.77
N GLY A 565 1.02 -14.94 -6.77
CA GLY A 565 0.53 -13.56 -6.64
C GLY A 565 -0.97 -13.37 -6.90
N ARG A 566 -1.61 -14.31 -7.58
CA ARG A 566 -3.04 -14.33 -7.95
C ARG A 566 -3.82 -15.19 -6.98
#